data_AF-A0AA42U107-F1
#
_entry.id   AF-A0AA42U107-F1
#
_cell.length_a   1.000
_cell.length_b   1.000
_cell.length_c   1.000
_cell.angle_alpha   90.00
_cell.angle_beta   90.00
_cell.angle_gamma   90.00
#
_symmetry.space_group_name_H-M   'P 1'
#
loop_
_entity.id
_entity.type
_entity.pdbx_description
1 polymer ?
#
loop_
_entity_poly.entity_id
_entity_poly.type
_entity_poly.pdbx_seq_one_letter_code
_entity_poly.pdbx_strand_id
1 'polypeptide(L)'
;MNSTTQLIPVFNGALGDRQQQLCDARDLHSFLAVGRDFSTWIKERIEQYGFVEGEDYSPVLGNRSDGLPGKPRTEYHLTLDTAKELAMVENNDQGRQVRRYFIAMEREARESRGVSYLSVAQQLAFHRQVPKLLSQLKAETTPAIRATLHAQLVQHCHLLALPVPAIDSVGRAAPQTDDLFPAK
;
A
#
# COMPACT_ATOMS: atom_id res chain seq x y z
N MET A 1 -13.85 -25.86 18.54
CA MET A 1 -12.43 -26.23 18.70
C MET A 1 -11.63 -25.02 18.25
N ASN A 2 -11.04 -24.29 19.21
CA ASN A 2 -10.35 -23.04 18.94
C ASN A 2 -9.05 -23.34 18.21
N SER A 3 -8.99 -23.04 16.91
CA SER A 3 -7.72 -22.96 16.20
C SER A 3 -6.99 -21.75 16.76
N THR A 4 -6.01 -21.98 17.62
CA THR A 4 -5.05 -20.96 18.04
C THR A 4 -4.38 -20.42 16.78
N THR A 5 -4.80 -19.23 16.33
CA THR A 5 -4.10 -18.45 15.31
C THR A 5 -2.66 -18.35 15.76
N GLN A 6 -1.77 -19.06 15.07
CA GLN A 6 -0.34 -19.03 15.37
C GLN A 6 0.13 -17.63 14.98
N LEU A 7 0.34 -16.76 15.98
CA LEU A 7 0.77 -15.39 15.75
C LEU A 7 2.30 -15.35 15.67
N ILE A 8 2.82 -14.60 14.71
CA ILE A 8 4.25 -14.28 14.67
C ILE A 8 4.57 -13.40 15.88
N PRO A 9 5.59 -13.75 16.70
CA PRO A 9 6.02 -12.91 17.80
C PRO A 9 6.44 -11.52 17.30
N VAL A 10 5.99 -10.49 18.00
CA VAL A 10 6.43 -9.11 17.77
C VAL A 10 7.09 -8.57 19.02
N PHE A 11 8.06 -7.70 18.84
CA PHE A 11 8.79 -7.05 19.93
C PHE A 11 8.98 -5.57 19.63
N ASN A 12 9.15 -4.75 20.68
CA ASN A 12 9.47 -3.34 20.52
C ASN A 12 10.96 -3.20 20.20
N GLY A 13 11.28 -2.44 19.15
CA GLY A 13 12.64 -2.14 18.77
C GLY A 13 12.75 -0.79 18.08
N ALA A 14 13.96 -0.46 17.63
CA ALA A 14 14.27 0.77 16.90
C ALA A 14 14.78 0.43 15.51
N LEU A 15 14.24 1.11 14.49
CA LEU A 15 14.84 1.18 13.15
C LEU A 15 15.07 2.67 12.84
N GLY A 16 16.34 3.03 12.62
CA GLY A 16 16.76 4.43 12.63
C GLY A 16 16.36 5.13 13.94
N ASP A 17 15.70 6.28 13.84
CA ASP A 17 15.26 7.07 14.99
C ASP A 17 13.83 6.73 15.48
N ARG A 18 13.18 5.70 14.90
CA ARG A 18 11.77 5.37 15.19
C ARG A 18 11.67 4.12 16.07
N GLN A 19 11.07 4.28 17.25
CA GLN A 19 10.59 3.16 18.05
C GLN A 19 9.32 2.58 17.41
N GLN A 20 9.33 1.30 17.10
CA GLN A 20 8.21 0.60 16.48
C GLN A 20 8.19 -0.88 16.86
N GLN A 21 7.08 -1.54 16.57
CA GLN A 21 7.02 -2.99 16.66
C GLN A 21 7.72 -3.62 15.45
N LEU A 22 8.54 -4.62 15.72
CA LEU A 22 9.29 -5.39 14.75
C LEU A 22 8.95 -6.88 14.91
N CYS A 23 9.29 -7.67 13.90
CA CYS A 23 9.26 -9.12 13.98
C CYS A 23 10.56 -9.71 13.43
N ASP A 24 10.85 -10.95 13.82
CA ASP A 24 11.98 -11.70 13.30
C ASP A 24 11.61 -12.31 11.93
N ALA A 25 12.46 -12.08 10.93
CA ALA A 25 12.22 -12.57 9.57
C ALA A 25 12.19 -14.11 9.48
N ARG A 26 12.90 -14.81 10.37
CA ARG A 26 12.93 -16.27 10.42
C ARG A 26 11.65 -16.85 11.01
N ASP A 27 11.06 -16.17 11.99
CA ASP A 27 9.73 -16.50 12.50
C ASP A 27 8.68 -16.28 11.39
N LEU A 28 8.77 -15.19 10.64
CA LEU A 28 7.92 -14.93 9.48
C LEU A 28 8.10 -16.01 8.39
N HIS A 29 9.34 -16.35 8.02
CA HIS A 29 9.65 -17.38 7.03
C HIS A 29 9.02 -18.74 7.40
N SER A 30 9.16 -19.11 8.68
CA SER A 30 8.61 -20.35 9.24
C SER A 30 7.08 -20.33 9.23
N PHE A 31 6.48 -19.22 9.66
CA PHE A 31 5.02 -19.03 9.64
C PHE A 31 4.47 -19.12 8.22
N LEU A 32 5.13 -18.51 7.25
CA LEU A 32 4.73 -18.53 5.84
C LEU A 32 4.97 -19.89 5.16
N ALA A 33 5.58 -20.86 5.85
CA ALA A 33 5.91 -22.18 5.31
C ALA A 33 6.68 -22.12 3.98
N VAL A 34 7.62 -21.18 3.87
CA VAL A 34 8.42 -20.98 2.65
C VAL A 34 9.42 -22.14 2.51
N GLY A 35 9.39 -22.82 1.36
CA GLY A 35 10.27 -23.98 1.10
C GLY A 35 11.72 -23.64 0.73
N ARG A 36 11.99 -22.41 0.29
CA ARG A 36 13.36 -21.92 0.02
C ARG A 36 14.13 -21.74 1.32
N ASP A 37 15.45 -21.91 1.29
CA ASP A 37 16.28 -21.63 2.46
C ASP A 37 16.17 -20.15 2.85
N PHE A 38 16.16 -19.88 4.16
CA PHE A 38 15.92 -18.55 4.70
C PHE A 38 16.89 -17.50 4.14
N SER A 39 18.19 -17.83 4.04
CA SER A 39 19.22 -16.84 3.70
C SER A 39 19.12 -16.40 2.24
N THR A 40 18.84 -17.32 1.32
CA THR A 40 18.56 -17.00 -0.08
C THR A 40 17.24 -16.25 -0.18
N TRP A 41 16.20 -16.76 0.48
CA TRP A 41 14.86 -16.16 0.43
C TRP A 41 14.87 -14.69 0.88
N ILE A 42 15.39 -14.37 2.06
CA ILE A 42 15.30 -13.01 2.59
C ILE A 42 16.11 -12.01 1.76
N LYS A 43 17.28 -12.42 1.24
CA LYS A 43 18.12 -11.56 0.39
C LYS A 43 17.45 -11.27 -0.94
N GLU A 44 16.92 -12.30 -1.60
CA GLU A 44 16.18 -12.13 -2.86
C GLU A 44 14.96 -11.24 -2.66
N ARG A 45 14.25 -11.38 -1.53
CA ARG A 45 13.08 -10.57 -1.23
C ARG A 45 13.42 -9.10 -0.95
N ILE A 46 14.47 -8.84 -0.17
CA ILE A 46 14.97 -7.49 0.07
C ILE A 46 15.34 -6.82 -1.26
N GLU A 47 16.09 -7.52 -2.12
CA GLU A 47 16.50 -7.00 -3.42
C GLU A 47 15.32 -6.79 -4.37
N GLN A 48 14.43 -7.78 -4.49
CA GLN A 48 13.30 -7.77 -5.41
C GLN A 48 12.31 -6.62 -5.14
N TYR A 49 12.04 -6.33 -3.87
CA TYR A 49 11.07 -5.31 -3.46
C TYR A 49 11.73 -3.98 -3.08
N GLY A 50 13.06 -3.90 -3.15
CA GLY A 50 13.81 -2.66 -2.89
C GLY A 50 13.72 -2.18 -1.45
N PHE A 51 13.66 -3.11 -0.48
CA PHE A 51 13.63 -2.75 0.93
C PHE A 51 14.93 -2.10 1.37
N VAL A 52 14.81 -1.08 2.21
CA VAL A 52 15.91 -0.22 2.64
C VAL A 52 16.32 -0.56 4.08
N GLU A 53 17.62 -0.80 4.28
CA GLU A 53 18.17 -1.01 5.62
C GLU A 53 18.00 0.24 6.50
N GLY A 54 17.51 0.06 7.72
CA GLY A 54 17.21 1.14 8.66
C GLY A 54 15.80 1.72 8.51
N GLU A 55 15.10 1.46 7.40
CA GLU A 55 13.71 1.86 7.18
C GLU A 55 12.75 0.67 7.24
N ASP A 56 13.05 -0.38 6.47
CA ASP A 56 12.21 -1.58 6.33
C ASP A 56 12.73 -2.78 7.15
N TYR A 57 14.05 -2.89 7.27
CA TYR A 57 14.68 -3.97 8.03
C TYR A 57 15.99 -3.54 8.70
N SER A 58 16.45 -4.34 9.66
CA SER A 58 17.79 -4.22 10.24
C SER A 58 18.45 -5.61 10.36
N PRO A 59 19.67 -5.80 9.83
CA PRO A 59 20.40 -7.06 9.99
C PRO A 59 20.93 -7.17 11.43
N VAL A 60 20.76 -8.34 12.04
CA VAL A 60 21.27 -8.65 13.38
C VAL A 60 22.11 -9.91 13.37
N LEU A 61 23.09 -9.98 14.28
CA LEU A 61 23.93 -11.15 14.42
C LEU A 61 23.25 -12.16 15.34
N GLY A 62 22.86 -13.30 14.78
CA GLY A 62 22.30 -14.44 15.50
C GLY A 62 23.37 -15.47 15.86
N ASN A 63 23.10 -16.23 16.91
CA ASN A 63 23.91 -17.39 17.26
C ASN A 63 23.86 -18.44 16.15
N ARG A 64 24.93 -19.23 16.03
CA ARG A 64 24.92 -20.40 15.14
C ARG A 64 23.89 -21.41 15.64
N SER A 65 23.26 -22.12 14.71
CA SER A 65 22.28 -23.16 15.02
C SER A 65 22.86 -24.36 15.77
N ASP A 66 24.17 -24.59 15.64
CA ASP A 66 24.91 -25.66 16.31
C ASP A 66 25.53 -25.23 17.66
N GLY A 67 25.38 -23.97 18.06
CA GLY A 67 25.93 -23.44 19.31
C GLY A 67 27.46 -23.39 19.38
N LEU A 68 28.16 -23.68 18.27
CA LEU A 68 29.61 -23.74 18.24
C LEU A 68 30.23 -22.34 18.03
N PRO A 69 31.48 -22.12 18.47
CA PRO A 69 32.21 -20.91 18.13
C PRO A 69 32.42 -20.79 16.60
N GLY A 70 32.29 -19.57 16.06
CA GLY A 70 32.51 -19.28 14.64
C GLY A 70 31.73 -18.07 14.15
N LYS A 71 31.66 -17.89 12.82
CA LYS A 71 30.96 -16.75 12.20
C LYS A 71 29.48 -16.76 12.59
N PRO A 72 28.94 -15.69 13.21
CA PRO A 72 27.52 -15.59 13.55
C PRO A 72 26.64 -15.63 12.30
N ARG A 73 25.39 -16.04 12.46
CA ARG A 73 24.40 -15.97 11.38
C ARG A 73 23.91 -14.53 11.23
N THR A 74 23.54 -14.16 10.01
CA THR A 74 22.81 -12.92 9.77
C THR A 74 21.32 -13.24 9.83
N GLU A 75 20.64 -12.63 10.79
CA GLU A 75 19.19 -12.59 10.92
C GLU A 75 18.70 -11.19 10.58
N TYR A 76 17.38 -11.02 10.46
CA TYR A 76 16.78 -9.76 10.04
C TYR A 76 15.57 -9.44 10.91
N HIS A 77 15.57 -8.25 11.48
CA HIS A 77 14.36 -7.68 12.09
C HIS A 77 13.64 -6.84 11.04
N LEU A 78 12.34 -7.08 10.88
CA LEU A 78 11.50 -6.42 9.87
C LEU A 78 10.50 -5.50 10.56
N THR A 79 10.16 -4.38 9.92
CA THR A 79 8.95 -3.65 10.31
C THR A 79 7.71 -4.52 10.09
N LEU A 80 6.62 -4.21 10.80
CA LEU A 80 5.37 -4.91 10.57
C LEU A 80 4.84 -4.68 9.15
N ASP A 81 5.09 -3.54 8.53
CA ASP A 81 4.63 -3.26 7.18
C ASP A 81 5.40 -4.08 6.14
N THR A 82 6.73 -4.16 6.28
CA THR A 82 7.59 -5.04 5.46
C THR A 82 7.18 -6.51 5.60
N ALA A 83 6.89 -6.97 6.82
CA ALA A 83 6.45 -8.34 7.08
C ALA A 83 5.07 -8.64 6.45
N LYS A 84 4.13 -7.68 6.51
CA LYS A 84 2.82 -7.78 5.84
C LYS A 84 2.98 -7.90 4.33
N GLU A 85 3.81 -7.04 3.74
CA GLU A 85 4.07 -7.06 2.31
C GLU A 85 4.65 -8.42 1.89
N LEU A 86 5.66 -8.91 2.61
CA LEU A 86 6.26 -10.23 2.37
C LEU A 86 5.22 -11.35 2.45
N ALA A 87 4.38 -11.35 3.48
CA ALA A 87 3.30 -12.33 3.60
C ALA A 87 2.34 -12.27 2.39
N MET A 88 1.99 -11.07 1.91
CA MET A 88 1.07 -10.92 0.78
C MET A 88 1.67 -11.42 -0.54
N VAL A 89 2.97 -11.23 -0.76
CA VAL A 89 3.65 -11.59 -2.02
C VAL A 89 4.11 -13.05 -2.10
N GLU A 90 4.20 -13.78 -0.98
CA GLU A 90 4.55 -15.21 -1.01
C GLU A 90 3.53 -16.08 -1.77
N ASN A 91 2.32 -15.57 -2.01
CA ASN A 91 1.28 -16.24 -2.80
C ASN A 91 0.99 -17.69 -2.35
N ASN A 92 0.93 -17.90 -1.03
CA ASN A 92 0.61 -19.18 -0.42
C ASN A 92 -0.58 -19.04 0.55
N ASP A 93 -1.03 -20.14 1.15
CA ASP A 93 -2.21 -20.14 2.01
C ASP A 93 -2.02 -19.32 3.29
N GLN A 94 -0.81 -19.23 3.82
CA GLN A 94 -0.49 -18.42 4.99
C GLN A 94 -0.52 -16.92 4.64
N GLY A 95 0.09 -16.55 3.52
CA GLY A 95 -0.02 -15.21 2.96
C GLY A 95 -1.46 -14.79 2.67
N ARG A 96 -2.28 -15.71 2.15
CA ARG A 96 -3.72 -15.48 1.93
C ARG A 96 -4.48 -15.25 3.23
N GLN A 97 -4.15 -15.99 4.29
CA GLN A 97 -4.73 -15.79 5.62
C GLN A 97 -4.37 -14.43 6.19
N VAL A 98 -3.10 -14.04 6.13
CA VAL A 98 -2.62 -12.72 6.56
C VAL A 98 -3.37 -11.61 5.82
N ARG A 99 -3.45 -11.69 4.48
CA ARG A 99 -4.19 -10.73 3.66
C ARG A 99 -5.67 -10.62 4.07
N ARG A 100 -6.35 -11.75 4.29
CA ARG A 100 -7.77 -11.77 4.71
C ARG A 100 -7.96 -11.14 6.09
N TYR A 101 -7.06 -11.44 7.03
CA TYR A 101 -7.07 -10.86 8.37
C TYR A 101 -6.93 -9.34 8.31
N PHE A 102 -5.94 -8.82 7.58
CA PHE A 102 -5.75 -7.37 7.45
C PHE A 102 -6.94 -6.67 6.78
N ILE A 103 -7.54 -7.27 5.75
CA ILE A 103 -8.76 -6.73 5.13
C ILE A 103 -9.92 -6.70 6.15
N ALA A 104 -10.07 -7.73 6.99
CA ALA A 104 -11.09 -7.76 8.03
C ALA A 104 -10.86 -6.70 9.11
N MET A 105 -9.61 -6.52 9.56
CA MET A 105 -9.24 -5.49 10.54
C MET A 105 -9.40 -4.08 9.99
N GLU A 106 -8.99 -3.83 8.74
CA GLU A 106 -9.24 -2.55 8.07
C GLU A 106 -10.74 -2.29 7.98
N ARG A 107 -11.53 -3.35 7.76
CA ARG A 107 -12.97 -3.24 7.68
C ARG A 107 -13.57 -2.76 9.01
N GLU A 108 -13.22 -3.43 10.09
CA GLU A 108 -13.69 -3.10 11.45
C GLU A 108 -13.22 -1.71 11.90
N ALA A 109 -11.96 -1.35 11.60
CA ALA A 109 -11.40 -0.04 11.92
C ALA A 109 -12.10 1.12 11.19
N ARG A 110 -12.63 0.89 9.97
CA ARG A 110 -13.41 1.90 9.24
C ARG A 110 -14.85 1.99 9.72
N GLU A 111 -15.48 0.86 10.04
CA GLU A 111 -16.84 0.81 10.60
C GLU A 111 -16.92 1.55 11.94
N SER A 112 -15.94 1.31 12.81
CA SER A 112 -15.81 2.01 14.10
C SER A 112 -15.59 3.53 13.96
N ARG A 113 -15.02 3.99 12.84
CA ARG A 113 -14.88 5.42 12.51
C ARG A 113 -16.14 6.03 11.86
N GLY A 114 -17.20 5.25 11.65
CA GLY A 114 -18.43 5.71 11.00
C GLY A 114 -18.27 6.01 9.51
N VAL A 115 -17.20 5.52 8.87
CA VAL A 115 -17.00 5.69 7.44
C VAL A 115 -17.80 4.61 6.71
N SER A 116 -18.87 5.01 6.01
CA SER A 116 -19.71 4.08 5.25
C SER A 116 -18.94 3.46 4.08
N TYR A 117 -19.06 2.14 3.89
CA TYR A 117 -18.56 1.49 2.69
C TYR A 117 -19.29 2.02 1.47
N LEU A 118 -18.53 2.55 0.52
CA LEU A 118 -18.94 2.42 -0.86
C LEU A 118 -18.89 0.92 -1.20
N SER A 119 -20.03 0.38 -1.65
CA SER A 119 -20.04 -0.92 -2.30
C SER A 119 -19.04 -0.95 -3.45
N VAL A 120 -18.52 -2.13 -3.79
CA VAL A 120 -17.61 -2.29 -4.94
C VAL A 120 -18.21 -1.68 -6.22
N ALA A 121 -19.53 -1.82 -6.40
CA ALA A 121 -20.25 -1.21 -7.51
C ALA A 121 -20.18 0.33 -7.48
N GLN A 122 -20.39 0.95 -6.31
CA GLN A 122 -20.26 2.41 -6.15
C GLN A 122 -18.81 2.88 -6.36
N GLN A 123 -17.82 2.18 -5.80
CA GLN A 123 -16.40 2.51 -6.00
C GLN A 123 -16.03 2.47 -7.48
N LEU A 124 -16.43 1.42 -8.20
CA LEU A 124 -16.20 1.29 -9.64
C LEU A 124 -16.92 2.38 -10.43
N ALA A 125 -18.14 2.76 -10.03
CA ALA A 125 -18.88 3.84 -10.67
C ALA A 125 -18.15 5.19 -10.53
N PHE A 126 -17.70 5.56 -9.32
CA PHE A 126 -16.92 6.79 -9.12
C PHE A 126 -15.58 6.73 -9.85
N HIS A 127 -14.87 5.60 -9.83
CA HIS A 127 -13.61 5.44 -10.54
C HIS A 127 -13.78 5.63 -12.06
N ARG A 128 -14.89 5.16 -12.65
CA ARG A 128 -15.21 5.40 -14.07
C ARG A 128 -15.55 6.87 -14.37
N GLN A 129 -15.98 7.63 -13.38
CA GLN A 129 -16.33 9.05 -13.54
C GLN A 129 -15.11 9.97 -13.43
N VAL A 130 -14.08 9.61 -12.66
CA VAL A 130 -12.88 10.44 -12.47
C VAL A 130 -12.20 10.83 -13.81
N PRO A 131 -11.92 9.91 -14.76
CA PRO A 131 -11.36 10.28 -16.06
C PRO A 131 -12.28 11.17 -16.89
N LYS A 132 -13.60 10.98 -16.80
CA LYS A 132 -14.59 11.80 -17.50
C LYS A 132 -14.58 13.24 -16.98
N LEU A 133 -14.61 13.41 -15.66
CA LEU A 133 -14.51 14.72 -15.01
C LEU A 133 -13.19 15.42 -15.35
N LEU A 134 -12.07 14.69 -15.35
CA LEU A 134 -10.78 15.24 -15.79
C LEU A 134 -10.81 15.69 -17.26
N SER A 135 -11.40 14.91 -18.16
CA SER A 135 -11.53 15.29 -19.57
C SER A 135 -12.41 16.53 -19.78
N GLN A 136 -13.53 16.62 -19.06
CA GLN A 136 -14.43 17.77 -19.08
C GLN A 136 -13.75 19.01 -18.48
N LEU A 137 -13.05 18.86 -17.36
CA LEU A 137 -12.31 19.94 -16.73
C LEU A 137 -11.20 20.46 -17.66
N LYS A 138 -10.55 19.60 -18.45
CA LYS A 138 -9.56 20.01 -19.45
C LYS A 138 -10.19 20.81 -20.60
N ALA A 139 -11.36 20.39 -21.09
CA ALA A 139 -12.04 21.03 -22.22
C ALA A 139 -12.71 22.36 -21.82
N GLU A 140 -13.17 22.47 -20.58
CA GLU A 140 -13.90 23.64 -20.11
C GLU A 140 -12.95 24.81 -19.80
N THR A 141 -13.32 25.99 -20.31
CA THR A 141 -12.56 27.23 -20.13
C THR A 141 -13.29 28.22 -19.21
N THR A 142 -14.60 28.06 -19.04
CA THR A 142 -15.42 28.90 -18.18
C THR A 142 -15.07 28.68 -16.71
N PRO A 143 -14.64 29.72 -15.96
CA PRO A 143 -14.17 29.56 -14.58
C PRO A 143 -15.22 28.96 -13.62
N ALA A 144 -16.48 29.39 -13.74
CA ALA A 144 -17.56 28.90 -12.88
C ALA A 144 -17.83 27.40 -13.08
N ILE A 145 -17.91 26.94 -14.33
CA ILE A 145 -18.16 25.54 -14.66
C ILE A 145 -16.95 24.67 -14.26
N ARG A 146 -15.72 25.16 -14.50
CA ARG A 146 -14.50 24.48 -14.02
C ARG A 146 -14.51 24.30 -12.51
N ALA A 147 -14.90 25.31 -11.74
CA ALA A 147 -14.95 25.21 -10.29
C ALA A 147 -15.94 24.13 -9.82
N THR A 148 -17.12 24.04 -10.47
CA THR A 148 -18.11 22.98 -10.18
C THR A 148 -17.59 21.58 -10.55
N LEU A 149 -17.00 21.41 -11.74
CA LEU A 149 -16.41 20.15 -12.18
C LEU A 149 -15.26 19.71 -11.27
N HIS A 150 -14.42 20.65 -10.85
CA HIS A 150 -13.33 20.39 -9.90
C HIS A 150 -13.87 20.00 -8.52
N ALA A 151 -14.90 20.68 -8.00
CA ALA A 151 -15.54 20.29 -6.74
C ALA A 151 -16.10 18.85 -6.80
N GLN A 152 -16.73 18.46 -7.92
CA GLN A 152 -17.20 17.09 -8.11
C GLN A 152 -16.05 16.08 -8.19
N LEU A 153 -14.96 16.42 -8.88
CA LEU A 153 -13.74 15.61 -8.92
C LEU A 153 -13.14 15.44 -7.52
N VAL A 154 -13.04 16.52 -6.75
CA VAL A 154 -12.57 16.52 -5.36
C VAL A 154 -13.40 15.56 -4.51
N GLN A 155 -14.73 15.63 -4.61
CA GLN A 155 -15.63 14.73 -3.89
C GLN A 155 -15.37 13.26 -4.24
N HIS A 156 -15.23 12.92 -5.53
CA HIS A 156 -14.97 11.54 -5.95
C HIS A 156 -13.58 11.06 -5.51
N CYS A 157 -12.55 11.90 -5.60
CA CYS A 157 -11.21 11.56 -5.12
C CYS A 157 -11.19 11.29 -3.62
N HIS A 158 -11.87 12.12 -2.81
CA HIS A 158 -11.98 11.88 -1.37
C HIS A 158 -12.69 10.55 -1.06
N LEU A 159 -13.80 10.27 -1.73
CA LEU A 159 -14.53 9.00 -1.58
C LEU A 159 -13.71 7.77 -1.95
N LEU A 160 -12.77 7.92 -2.89
CA LEU A 160 -11.88 6.86 -3.37
C LEU A 160 -10.51 6.87 -2.69
N ALA A 161 -10.28 7.77 -1.73
CA ALA A 161 -8.96 8.01 -1.12
C ALA A 161 -7.83 8.23 -2.16
N LEU A 162 -8.16 8.89 -3.27
CA LEU A 162 -7.21 9.27 -4.33
C LEU A 162 -6.64 10.67 -4.07
N PRO A 163 -5.40 10.95 -4.51
CA PRO A 163 -4.85 12.29 -4.47
C PRO A 163 -5.70 13.25 -5.33
N VAL A 164 -5.94 14.45 -4.81
CA VAL A 164 -6.73 15.49 -5.48
C VAL A 164 -5.79 16.40 -6.29
N PRO A 165 -5.92 16.48 -7.62
CA PRO A 165 -5.12 17.43 -8.41
C PRO A 165 -5.58 18.87 -8.17
N ALA A 166 -4.62 19.80 -8.17
CA ALA A 166 -4.93 21.23 -8.18
C ALA A 166 -5.72 21.61 -9.45
N ILE A 167 -6.65 22.55 -9.34
CA ILE A 167 -7.50 22.94 -10.48
C ILE A 167 -6.67 23.50 -11.65
N ASP A 168 -5.55 24.16 -11.36
CA ASP A 168 -4.66 24.76 -12.35
C ASP A 168 -3.68 23.77 -12.98
N SER A 169 -3.42 22.63 -12.33
CA SER A 169 -2.58 21.57 -12.92
C SER A 169 -3.32 20.76 -13.98
N VAL A 170 -4.65 20.87 -14.03
CA VAL A 170 -5.49 20.28 -15.09
C VAL A 170 -5.58 21.27 -16.25
N GLY A 171 -4.68 21.11 -17.24
CA GLY A 171 -4.49 21.99 -18.39
C GLY A 171 -5.77 22.36 -19.16
N ARG A 172 -5.72 23.41 -19.99
CA ARG A 172 -6.88 23.95 -20.73
C ARG A 172 -6.80 23.61 -22.22
N ALA A 173 -7.91 23.18 -22.82
CA ALA A 173 -8.06 23.21 -24.27
C ALA A 173 -8.17 24.67 -24.72
N ALA A 174 -7.42 25.04 -25.76
CA ALA A 174 -7.59 26.35 -26.40
C ALA A 174 -9.04 26.46 -26.93
N PRO A 175 -9.72 27.62 -26.79
CA PRO A 175 -11.02 27.79 -27.41
C PRO A 175 -10.88 27.60 -28.92
N GLN A 176 -11.64 26.68 -29.51
CA GLN A 176 -11.80 26.61 -30.96
C GLN A 176 -12.52 27.89 -31.38
N THR A 177 -11.77 28.84 -31.92
CA THR A 177 -12.33 29.97 -32.66
C THR A 177 -12.88 29.41 -33.97
N ASP A 178 -14.16 29.03 -33.96
CA ASP A 178 -14.92 28.82 -35.19
C ASP A 178 -15.09 30.19 -35.85
N ASP A 179 -14.14 30.55 -36.72
CA ASP A 179 -14.25 31.73 -37.59
C ASP A 179 -15.41 31.49 -38.57
N LEU A 180 -16.62 31.86 -38.13
CA LEU A 180 -17.87 31.73 -38.90
C LEU A 180 -17.99 32.73 -40.06
N PHE A 181 -16.96 33.52 -40.36
CA PHE A 181 -16.99 34.50 -41.45
C PHE A 181 -15.66 34.51 -42.21
N PRO A 182 -15.55 33.86 -43.38
CA PRO A 182 -14.44 34.11 -44.27
C PRO A 182 -14.52 35.57 -44.76
N ALA A 183 -13.43 36.32 -44.59
CA ALA A 183 -13.30 37.64 -45.18
C ALA A 183 -13.46 37.54 -46.70
N LYS A 184 -14.29 38.43 -47.25
CA LYS A 184 -14.65 38.53 -48.67
C LYS A 184 -13.45 38.74 -49.59
#